data_AF-A0A9Q4EB73-F1
#
_entry.id   AF-A0A9Q4EB73-F1
#
_cell.length_a   1.000
_cell.length_b   1.000
_cell.length_c   1.000
_cell.angle_alpha   90.00
_cell.angle_beta   90.00
_cell.angle_gamma   90.00
#
_symmetry.space_group_name_H-M   'P 1'
#
loop_
_entity.id
_entity.type
_entity.pdbx_description
1 polymer ?
#
loop_
_entity_poly.entity_id
_entity_poly.type
_entity_poly.pdbx_seq_one_letter_code
_entity_poly.pdbx_strand_id
1 'polypeptide(L)'
;MGIAGTFIFMIVIGAAIGAVTNHLAIQMLFRPYKAYYLFGKRVPFTPGLIPRRRDELAKQMGLMVVNHLLTPEGIKKRLVSDAAKTQALQVGEQLIQKLSLSEVTVKEALEKAGVKRPDEAADAWISRWTDDKLNELFRQYEHQSLKDLVPLEVQEKLEEKIPMISGYILSRSASYFESDEGKIRLGNMIDGFLKERGMLGSMVQMFLGNTSLADRVLPELLKFLRNEETNKLLSDLLKNEWGKLREYTFYEADEKWNAKALIFSLKRRVLQTFSTAPFFNNTIGTLTVRYESELTEQMLPALLDKLLEGVSANLERVLKRMRLEEIVKEQVDQFPVQRLEEMVLSISKKEFKMITYLGGLLGGIIGAVQALFVTLF
;
A
#
# COMPACT_ATOMS: atom_id res chain seq x y z
N MET A 1 -73.93 6.84 62.47
CA MET A 1 -74.10 6.08 61.20
C MET A 1 -74.69 4.72 61.56
N GLY A 2 -75.66 4.20 60.78
CA GLY A 2 -76.18 2.85 61.01
C GLY A 2 -75.16 1.76 60.65
N ILE A 3 -75.38 0.53 61.12
CA ILE A 3 -74.50 -0.65 60.90
C ILE A 3 -74.18 -0.84 59.41
N ALA A 4 -75.16 -0.68 58.52
CA ALA A 4 -74.98 -0.73 57.07
C ALA A 4 -74.05 0.38 56.53
N GLY A 5 -74.08 1.57 57.13
CA GLY A 5 -73.20 2.68 56.77
C GLY A 5 -71.74 2.40 57.12
N THR A 6 -71.49 1.82 58.30
CA THR A 6 -70.14 1.41 58.72
C THR A 6 -69.59 0.30 57.81
N PHE A 7 -70.43 -0.65 57.40
CA PHE A 7 -70.01 -1.75 56.52
C PHE A 7 -69.56 -1.28 55.14
N ILE A 8 -70.36 -0.45 54.48
CA ILE A 8 -70.02 0.12 53.17
C ILE A 8 -68.77 1.01 53.27
N PHE A 9 -68.66 1.79 54.36
CA PHE A 9 -67.52 2.67 54.59
C PHE A 9 -66.19 1.91 54.68
N MET A 10 -66.16 0.79 55.41
CA MET A 10 -64.94 -0.04 55.54
C MET A 10 -64.55 -0.72 54.22
N ILE A 11 -65.52 -1.15 53.41
CA ILE A 11 -65.26 -1.70 52.06
C ILE A 11 -64.65 -0.64 51.15
N VAL A 12 -65.24 0.55 51.11
CA VAL A 12 -64.77 1.64 50.25
C VAL A 12 -63.37 2.10 50.67
N ILE A 13 -63.11 2.21 51.98
CA ILE A 13 -61.78 2.54 52.51
C ILE A 13 -60.79 1.43 52.15
N GLY A 14 -61.13 0.16 52.35
CA GLY A 14 -60.28 -0.96 52.00
C GLY A 14 -59.93 -0.95 50.51
N ALA A 15 -60.91 -0.75 49.64
CA ALA A 15 -60.71 -0.66 48.20
C ALA A 15 -59.87 0.56 47.80
N ALA A 16 -60.10 1.72 48.42
CA ALA A 16 -59.32 2.92 48.16
C ALA A 16 -57.85 2.74 48.60
N ILE A 17 -57.60 2.20 49.79
CA ILE A 17 -56.26 1.91 50.29
C ILE A 17 -55.56 0.91 49.36
N GLY A 18 -56.24 -0.17 48.96
CA GLY A 18 -55.70 -1.18 48.05
C GLY A 18 -55.31 -0.61 46.68
N ALA A 19 -56.18 0.20 46.08
CA ALA A 19 -55.91 0.85 44.80
C ALA A 19 -54.77 1.88 44.90
N VAL A 20 -54.79 2.75 45.93
CA VAL A 20 -53.77 3.79 46.14
C VAL A 20 -52.40 3.17 46.43
N THR A 21 -52.35 2.16 47.30
CA THR A 21 -51.08 1.49 47.67
C THR A 21 -50.45 0.82 46.46
N ASN A 22 -51.25 0.14 45.63
CA ASN A 22 -50.74 -0.51 44.44
C ASN A 22 -50.31 0.49 43.35
N HIS A 23 -51.06 1.58 43.17
CA HIS A 23 -50.68 2.65 42.25
C HIS A 23 -49.34 3.28 42.65
N LEU A 24 -49.17 3.56 43.95
CA LEU A 24 -47.93 4.12 44.49
C LEU A 24 -46.76 3.12 44.37
N ALA A 25 -46.98 1.82 44.61
CA ALA A 25 -45.96 0.80 44.42
C ALA A 25 -45.48 0.71 42.96
N ILE A 26 -46.38 0.79 41.98
CA ILE A 26 -46.01 0.83 40.56
C ILE A 26 -45.21 2.11 40.27
N GLN A 27 -45.65 3.26 40.77
CA GLN A 27 -44.94 4.52 40.61
C GLN A 27 -43.52 4.47 41.22
N MET A 28 -43.36 3.75 42.33
CA MET A 28 -42.08 3.55 43.02
C MET A 28 -41.06 2.69 42.24
N LEU A 29 -41.50 1.93 41.22
CA LEU A 29 -40.58 1.23 40.32
C LEU A 29 -39.81 2.18 39.41
N PHE A 30 -40.44 3.30 39.03
CA PHE A 30 -39.92 4.27 38.07
C PHE A 30 -39.33 5.51 38.75
N ARG A 31 -39.95 6.00 39.83
CA ARG A 31 -39.54 7.18 40.59
C ARG A 31 -39.35 6.82 42.07
N PRO A 32 -38.48 7.49 42.83
CA PRO A 32 -37.66 8.65 42.46
C PRO A 32 -36.37 8.28 41.74
N TYR A 33 -35.85 9.20 40.93
CA TYR A 33 -34.64 8.97 40.13
C TYR A 33 -33.34 9.01 40.93
N LYS A 34 -33.37 9.56 42.16
CA LYS A 34 -32.22 9.68 43.08
C LYS A 34 -32.54 9.04 44.42
N ALA A 35 -31.50 8.59 45.13
CA ALA A 35 -31.65 8.12 46.51
C ALA A 35 -31.92 9.30 47.44
N TYR A 36 -32.91 9.19 48.31
CA TYR A 36 -33.17 10.15 49.37
C TYR A 36 -32.65 9.62 50.70
N TYR A 37 -32.14 10.53 51.54
CA TYR A 37 -31.63 10.22 52.87
C TYR A 37 -32.43 10.99 53.91
N LEU A 38 -32.82 10.30 54.97
CA LEU A 38 -33.55 10.88 56.11
C LEU A 38 -32.84 10.42 57.40
N PHE A 39 -32.46 11.37 58.25
CA PHE A 39 -31.68 11.10 59.48
C PHE A 39 -30.40 10.26 59.25
N GLY A 40 -29.68 10.52 58.15
CA GLY A 40 -28.48 9.77 57.77
C GLY A 40 -28.72 8.34 57.26
N LYS A 41 -29.97 7.85 57.26
CA LYS A 41 -30.36 6.54 56.69
C LYS A 41 -31.06 6.72 55.36
N ARG A 42 -30.76 5.84 54.41
CA ARG A 42 -31.39 5.84 53.08
C ARG A 42 -32.85 5.42 53.17
N VAL A 43 -33.75 6.17 52.53
CA VAL A 43 -35.17 5.83 52.47
C VAL A 43 -35.33 4.53 51.65
N PRO A 44 -36.04 3.51 52.18
CA PRO A 44 -36.25 2.26 51.47
C PRO A 44 -36.94 2.53 50.13
N PHE A 45 -36.60 1.74 49.12
CA PHE A 45 -37.15 1.87 47.75
C PHE A 45 -36.82 3.19 47.02
N THR A 46 -35.75 3.91 47.42
CA THR A 46 -35.21 5.06 46.67
C THR A 46 -33.74 4.81 46.24
N PRO A 47 -33.34 5.00 44.97
CA PRO A 47 -34.18 5.33 43.82
C PRO A 47 -35.05 4.13 43.42
N GLY A 48 -35.98 4.35 42.50
CA GLY A 48 -36.83 3.30 41.95
C GLY A 48 -36.04 2.14 41.34
N LEU A 49 -36.68 1.00 41.17
CA LEU A 49 -36.03 -0.25 40.73
C LEU A 49 -35.35 -0.13 39.35
N ILE A 50 -36.02 0.52 38.39
CA ILE A 50 -35.52 0.69 37.02
C ILE A 50 -34.32 1.64 36.96
N PRO A 51 -34.37 2.86 37.54
CA PRO A 51 -33.18 3.71 37.67
C PRO A 51 -31.98 3.00 38.32
N ARG A 52 -32.24 2.13 39.32
CA ARG A 52 -31.20 1.40 40.04
C ARG A 52 -30.52 0.29 39.21
N ARG A 53 -31.23 -0.34 38.26
CA ARG A 53 -30.70 -1.42 37.41
C ARG A 53 -30.29 -0.96 36.01
N ARG A 54 -30.23 0.34 35.77
CA ARG A 54 -29.92 0.92 34.47
C ARG A 54 -28.60 0.40 33.89
N ASP A 55 -27.53 0.39 34.68
CA ASP A 55 -26.20 -0.02 34.23
C ASP A 55 -26.19 -1.50 33.79
N GLU A 56 -26.97 -2.34 34.47
CA GLU A 56 -27.15 -3.75 34.14
C GLU A 56 -27.91 -3.91 32.81
N LEU A 57 -28.97 -3.12 32.61
CA LEU A 57 -29.71 -3.07 31.35
C LEU A 57 -28.83 -2.59 30.19
N ALA A 58 -28.04 -1.52 30.40
CA ALA A 58 -27.11 -0.99 29.41
C ALA A 58 -26.08 -2.05 28.98
N LYS A 59 -25.52 -2.79 29.94
CA LYS A 59 -24.59 -3.89 29.67
C LYS A 59 -25.25 -5.01 28.86
N GLN A 60 -26.46 -5.44 29.26
CA GLN A 60 -27.17 -6.52 28.55
C GLN A 60 -27.59 -6.10 27.14
N MET A 61 -28.03 -4.85 26.95
CA MET A 61 -28.33 -4.30 25.63
C MET A 61 -27.08 -4.23 24.75
N GLY A 62 -25.93 -3.82 25.29
CA GLY A 62 -24.65 -3.83 24.57
C GLY A 62 -24.28 -5.23 24.07
N LEU A 63 -24.35 -6.23 24.94
CA LEU A 63 -24.10 -7.62 24.59
C LEU A 63 -25.06 -8.13 23.51
N MET A 64 -26.35 -7.82 23.59
CA MET A 64 -27.32 -8.23 22.57
C MET A 64 -27.07 -7.55 21.23
N VAL A 65 -26.75 -6.25 21.21
CA VAL A 65 -26.47 -5.51 19.98
C VAL A 65 -25.25 -6.09 19.26
N VAL A 66 -24.18 -6.38 19.99
CA VAL A 66 -22.94 -6.91 19.39
C VAL A 66 -23.09 -8.36 18.95
N ASN A 67 -23.71 -9.22 19.77
CA ASN A 67 -23.78 -10.66 19.49
C ASN A 67 -24.91 -11.05 18.53
N HIS A 68 -25.93 -10.21 18.35
CA HIS A 68 -27.11 -10.57 17.56
C HIS A 68 -27.52 -9.56 16.48
N LEU A 69 -27.23 -8.26 16.64
CA LEU A 69 -27.65 -7.24 15.66
C LEU A 69 -26.52 -6.80 14.72
N LEU A 70 -25.30 -6.68 15.24
CA LEU A 70 -24.11 -6.22 14.51
C LEU A 70 -23.02 -7.29 14.49
N THR A 71 -23.38 -8.51 14.11
CA THR A 71 -22.43 -9.63 14.03
C THR A 71 -21.41 -9.41 12.91
N PRO A 72 -20.15 -9.85 13.10
CA PRO A 72 -19.13 -9.79 12.05
C PRO A 72 -19.60 -10.41 10.72
N GLU A 73 -20.33 -11.53 10.79
CA GLU A 73 -20.85 -12.25 9.63
C GLU A 73 -21.93 -11.45 8.91
N GLY A 74 -22.84 -10.82 9.68
CA GLY A 74 -23.91 -9.99 9.13
C GLY A 74 -23.37 -8.76 8.40
N ILE A 75 -22.38 -8.10 8.99
CA ILE A 75 -21.72 -6.93 8.39
C ILE A 75 -20.90 -7.36 7.17
N LYS A 76 -20.12 -8.45 7.26
CA LYS A 76 -19.35 -8.99 6.13
C LYS A 76 -20.25 -9.31 4.94
N LYS A 77 -21.39 -9.97 5.16
CA LYS A 77 -22.35 -10.30 4.11
C LYS A 77 -22.92 -9.05 3.42
N ARG A 78 -23.15 -7.98 4.18
CA ARG A 78 -23.62 -6.69 3.62
C ARG A 78 -22.50 -5.96 2.87
N LEU A 79 -21.27 -5.95 3.38
CA LEU A 79 -20.12 -5.28 2.74
C LEU A 79 -19.72 -5.90 1.40
N VAL A 80 -19.83 -7.23 1.27
CA VAL A 80 -19.48 -7.96 0.04
C VAL A 80 -20.67 -8.13 -0.91
N SER A 81 -21.83 -7.56 -0.57
CA SER A 81 -23.02 -7.65 -1.42
C SER A 81 -22.83 -6.89 -2.74
N ASP A 82 -23.47 -7.36 -3.81
CA ASP A 82 -23.40 -6.71 -5.13
C ASP A 82 -23.85 -5.24 -5.06
N ALA A 83 -24.87 -4.94 -4.24
CA ALA A 83 -25.32 -3.57 -4.02
C ALA A 83 -24.22 -2.68 -3.40
N ALA A 84 -23.47 -3.20 -2.42
CA ALA A 84 -22.36 -2.48 -1.82
C ALA A 84 -21.20 -2.28 -2.81
N LYS A 85 -20.89 -3.30 -3.63
CA LYS A 85 -19.89 -3.21 -4.69
C LYS A 85 -20.26 -2.16 -5.73
N THR A 86 -21.49 -2.17 -6.24
CA THR A 86 -21.97 -1.17 -7.21
C THR A 86 -21.92 0.25 -6.64
N GLN A 87 -22.32 0.42 -5.37
CA GLN A 87 -22.23 1.72 -4.71
C GLN A 87 -20.77 2.17 -4.54
N ALA A 88 -19.87 1.25 -4.18
CA ALA A 88 -18.44 1.55 -4.04
C ALA A 88 -17.80 1.91 -5.40
N LEU A 89 -18.18 1.22 -6.47
CA LEU A 89 -17.77 1.54 -7.84
C LEU A 89 -18.22 2.95 -8.23
N GLN A 90 -19.49 3.28 -8.03
CA GLN A 90 -20.01 4.63 -8.33
C GLN A 90 -19.29 5.73 -7.54
N VAL A 91 -19.01 5.49 -6.25
CA VAL A 91 -18.23 6.44 -5.43
C VAL A 91 -16.80 6.56 -5.97
N GLY A 92 -16.18 5.44 -6.36
CA GLY A 92 -14.86 5.42 -6.98
C GLY A 92 -14.81 6.21 -8.29
N GLU A 93 -15.76 5.99 -9.19
CA GLU A 93 -15.93 6.72 -10.45
C GLU A 93 -16.10 8.23 -10.21
N GLN A 94 -16.93 8.63 -9.25
CA GLN A 94 -17.09 10.04 -8.88
C GLN A 94 -15.80 10.66 -8.33
N LEU A 95 -15.00 9.90 -7.58
CA LEU A 95 -13.70 10.37 -7.12
C LEU A 95 -12.72 10.52 -8.28
N ILE A 96 -12.67 9.55 -9.20
CA ILE A 96 -11.86 9.63 -10.42
C ILE A 96 -12.25 10.88 -11.22
N GLN A 97 -13.53 11.13 -11.46
CA GLN A 97 -14.00 12.33 -12.16
C GLN A 97 -13.59 13.63 -11.45
N LYS A 98 -13.69 13.69 -10.12
CA LYS A 98 -13.21 14.86 -9.34
C LYS A 98 -11.69 15.05 -9.47
N LEU A 99 -10.94 13.96 -9.52
CA LEU A 99 -9.48 13.98 -9.71
C LEU A 99 -9.11 14.38 -11.14
N SER A 100 -9.88 13.96 -12.16
CA SER A 100 -9.73 14.37 -13.57
C SER A 100 -9.83 15.89 -13.76
N LEU A 101 -10.63 16.56 -12.93
CA LEU A 101 -10.78 18.02 -12.94
C LEU A 101 -9.77 18.75 -12.05
N SER A 102 -8.88 18.04 -11.37
CA SER A 102 -7.93 18.63 -10.43
C SER A 102 -6.71 19.23 -11.14
N GLU A 103 -6.45 20.50 -10.87
CA GLU A 103 -5.22 21.19 -11.31
C GLU A 103 -4.03 20.94 -10.37
N VAL A 104 -4.23 20.22 -9.26
CA VAL A 104 -3.17 19.94 -8.29
C VAL A 104 -2.14 19.01 -8.92
N THR A 105 -0.86 19.34 -8.80
CA THR A 105 0.23 18.49 -9.30
C THR A 105 0.40 17.25 -8.43
N VAL A 106 0.92 16.17 -9.01
CA VAL A 106 1.23 14.94 -8.25
C VAL A 106 2.18 15.27 -7.09
N LYS A 107 3.14 16.17 -7.32
CA LYS A 107 4.05 16.68 -6.29
C LYS A 107 3.29 17.29 -5.11
N GLU A 108 2.43 18.28 -5.37
CA GLU A 108 1.67 18.98 -4.34
C GLU A 108 0.73 18.06 -3.55
N ALA A 109 0.11 17.09 -4.22
CA ALA A 109 -0.78 16.15 -3.55
C ALA A 109 -0.02 15.23 -2.59
N LEU A 110 1.16 14.76 -2.98
CA LEU A 110 2.02 13.93 -2.14
C LEU A 110 2.63 14.74 -0.99
N GLU A 111 2.99 15.99 -1.23
CA GLU A 111 3.45 16.90 -0.16
C GLU A 111 2.35 17.18 0.87
N LYS A 112 1.10 17.39 0.42
CA LYS A 112 -0.08 17.50 1.31
C LYS A 112 -0.35 16.21 2.09
N ALA A 113 -0.04 15.05 1.52
CA ALA A 113 -0.11 13.75 2.21
C ALA A 113 1.04 13.51 3.21
N GLY A 114 1.98 14.45 3.33
CA GLY A 114 3.10 14.38 4.29
C GLY A 114 4.41 13.85 3.70
N VAL A 115 4.47 13.58 2.39
CA VAL A 115 5.69 13.13 1.71
C VAL A 115 6.54 14.33 1.31
N LYS A 116 7.67 14.54 1.98
CA LYS A 116 8.60 15.64 1.65
C LYS A 116 9.40 15.29 0.40
N ARG A 117 9.43 16.19 -0.60
CA ARG A 117 10.23 16.08 -1.84
C ARG A 117 10.02 14.73 -2.56
N PRO A 118 8.78 14.44 -3.00
CA PRO A 118 8.41 13.13 -3.56
C PRO A 118 9.17 12.78 -4.85
N ASP A 119 9.52 13.79 -5.65
CA ASP A 119 10.36 13.69 -6.84
C ASP A 119 11.75 13.13 -6.52
N GLU A 120 12.44 13.71 -5.55
CA GLU A 120 13.77 13.24 -5.16
C GLU A 120 13.74 11.90 -4.44
N ALA A 121 12.70 11.67 -3.64
CA ALA A 121 12.49 10.38 -2.99
C ALA A 121 12.29 9.25 -4.01
N ALA A 122 11.54 9.53 -5.09
CA ALA A 122 11.35 8.60 -6.19
C ALA A 122 12.65 8.33 -6.96
N ASP A 123 13.40 9.37 -7.33
CA ASP A 123 14.71 9.21 -8.00
C ASP A 123 15.68 8.36 -7.14
N ALA A 124 15.73 8.64 -5.83
CA ALA A 124 16.56 7.87 -4.90
C ALA A 124 16.10 6.41 -4.77
N TRP A 125 14.79 6.17 -4.73
CA TRP A 125 14.23 4.83 -4.68
C TRP A 125 14.53 4.05 -5.97
N ILE A 126 14.32 4.63 -7.15
CA ILE A 126 14.66 4.03 -8.45
C ILE A 126 16.14 3.67 -8.50
N SER A 127 17.01 4.60 -8.08
CA SER A 127 18.45 4.35 -8.10
C SER A 127 18.84 3.15 -7.23
N ARG A 128 18.32 3.07 -5.99
CA ARG A 128 18.59 1.95 -5.07
C ARG A 128 18.03 0.63 -5.59
N TRP A 129 16.75 0.63 -6.00
CA TRP A 129 16.11 -0.55 -6.56
C TRP A 129 16.87 -1.07 -7.79
N THR A 130 17.34 -0.17 -8.65
CA THR A 130 18.14 -0.54 -9.83
C THR A 130 19.52 -1.08 -9.42
N ASP A 131 20.18 -0.52 -8.41
CA ASP A 131 21.46 -1.05 -7.90
C ASP A 131 21.29 -2.47 -7.36
N ASP A 132 20.28 -2.69 -6.53
CA ASP A 132 19.97 -4.00 -5.96
C ASP A 132 19.64 -5.01 -7.06
N LYS A 133 18.81 -4.61 -8.04
CA LYS A 133 18.43 -5.48 -9.15
C LYS A 133 19.61 -5.79 -10.07
N LEU A 134 20.45 -4.83 -10.40
CA LEU A 134 21.67 -5.06 -11.18
C LEU A 134 22.62 -6.02 -10.45
N ASN A 135 22.83 -5.82 -9.15
CA ASN A 135 23.67 -6.72 -8.35
C ASN A 135 23.12 -8.14 -8.29
N GLU A 136 21.80 -8.31 -8.20
CA GLU A 136 21.14 -9.61 -8.27
C GLU A 136 21.37 -10.26 -9.65
N LEU A 137 21.15 -9.52 -10.73
CA LEU A 137 21.37 -10.01 -12.10
C LEU A 137 22.85 -10.39 -12.32
N PHE A 138 23.80 -9.60 -11.83
CA PHE A 138 25.23 -9.92 -11.95
C PHE A 138 25.60 -11.22 -11.26
N ARG A 139 24.99 -11.54 -10.10
CA ARG A 139 25.19 -12.83 -9.43
C ARG A 139 24.52 -13.97 -10.18
N GLN A 140 23.32 -13.75 -10.72
CA GLN A 140 22.58 -14.78 -11.46
C GLN A 140 23.28 -15.17 -12.76
N TYR A 141 23.88 -14.20 -13.44
CA TYR A 141 24.47 -14.36 -14.77
C TYR A 141 26.00 -14.46 -14.75
N GLU A 142 26.62 -14.55 -13.57
CA GLU A 142 28.08 -14.54 -13.40
C GLU A 142 28.81 -15.59 -14.26
N HIS A 143 28.21 -16.77 -14.39
CA HIS A 143 28.77 -17.90 -15.15
C HIS A 143 28.17 -18.10 -16.54
N GLN A 144 27.25 -17.23 -16.97
CA GLN A 144 26.71 -17.30 -18.34
C GLN A 144 27.67 -16.64 -19.33
N SER A 145 27.67 -17.16 -20.56
CA SER A 145 28.48 -16.63 -21.64
C SER A 145 27.96 -15.27 -22.10
N LEU A 146 28.84 -14.37 -22.55
CA LEU A 146 28.44 -13.09 -23.12
C LEU A 146 27.54 -13.25 -24.36
N LYS A 147 27.70 -14.35 -25.09
CA LYS A 147 26.87 -14.72 -26.23
C LYS A 147 25.40 -14.92 -25.87
N ASP A 148 25.10 -15.43 -24.68
CA ASP A 148 23.72 -15.64 -24.25
C ASP A 148 23.11 -14.37 -23.62
N LEU A 149 23.95 -13.48 -23.11
CA LEU A 149 23.53 -12.24 -22.44
C LEU A 149 23.27 -11.07 -23.40
N VAL A 150 24.01 -11.01 -24.52
CA VAL A 150 23.88 -9.93 -25.51
C VAL A 150 22.86 -10.35 -26.57
N PRO A 151 21.84 -9.53 -26.93
CA PRO A 151 20.89 -9.86 -27.99
C PRO A 151 21.56 -10.13 -29.34
N LEU A 152 21.03 -11.09 -30.12
CA LEU A 152 21.60 -11.52 -31.39
C LEU A 152 21.79 -10.34 -32.37
N GLU A 153 20.86 -9.40 -32.42
CA GLU A 153 20.91 -8.23 -33.29
C GLU A 153 22.10 -7.33 -33.00
N VAL A 154 22.50 -7.23 -31.73
CA VAL A 154 23.68 -6.45 -31.31
C VAL A 154 24.95 -7.17 -31.75
N GLN A 155 24.97 -8.50 -31.63
CA GLN A 155 26.12 -9.31 -32.02
C GLN A 155 26.38 -9.24 -33.53
N GLU A 156 25.32 -9.38 -34.33
CA GLU A 156 25.39 -9.27 -35.80
C GLU A 156 25.84 -7.87 -36.24
N LYS A 157 25.27 -6.82 -35.64
CA LYS A 157 25.67 -5.43 -35.93
C LYS A 157 27.12 -5.16 -35.59
N LEU A 158 27.63 -5.69 -34.47
CA LEU A 158 29.04 -5.53 -34.11
C LEU A 158 29.94 -6.27 -35.11
N GLU A 159 29.57 -7.47 -35.52
CA GLU A 159 30.32 -8.27 -36.49
C GLU A 159 30.34 -7.61 -37.89
N GLU A 160 29.22 -7.02 -38.31
CA GLU A 160 29.12 -6.25 -39.56
C GLU A 160 30.03 -5.00 -39.57
N LYS A 161 30.32 -4.42 -38.39
CA LYS A 161 31.22 -3.27 -38.27
C LYS A 161 32.70 -3.65 -38.21
N ILE A 162 33.06 -4.93 -38.05
CA ILE A 162 34.46 -5.35 -37.98
C ILE A 162 35.28 -4.93 -39.23
N PRO A 163 34.80 -5.12 -40.48
CA PRO A 163 35.52 -4.66 -41.67
C PRO A 163 35.76 -3.14 -41.73
N MET A 164 34.85 -2.35 -41.15
CA MET A 164 35.02 -0.91 -41.03
C MET A 164 36.12 -0.58 -40.00
N ILE A 165 36.14 -1.28 -38.87
CA ILE A 165 37.15 -1.11 -37.82
C ILE A 165 38.54 -1.50 -38.33
N SER A 166 38.68 -2.64 -39.01
CA SER A 166 39.96 -3.07 -39.61
C SER A 166 40.47 -2.06 -40.63
N GLY A 167 39.60 -1.56 -41.51
CA GLY A 167 39.95 -0.53 -42.49
C GLY A 167 40.41 0.77 -41.83
N TYR A 168 39.73 1.19 -40.76
CA TYR A 168 40.13 2.36 -39.97
C TYR A 168 41.50 2.16 -39.30
N ILE A 169 41.75 1.00 -38.68
CA ILE A 169 43.04 0.68 -38.04
C ILE A 169 44.17 0.71 -39.07
N LEU A 170 43.99 0.07 -40.23
CA LEU A 170 45.00 0.03 -41.28
C LEU A 170 45.27 1.39 -41.89
N SER A 171 44.22 2.17 -42.16
CA SER A 171 44.34 3.54 -42.65
C SER A 171 45.10 4.41 -41.65
N ARG A 172 44.75 4.33 -40.36
CA ARG A 172 45.44 5.09 -39.30
C ARG A 172 46.90 4.65 -39.15
N SER A 173 47.17 3.36 -39.28
CA SER A 173 48.53 2.80 -39.26
C SER A 173 49.36 3.32 -40.44
N ALA A 174 48.80 3.32 -41.65
CA ALA A 174 49.46 3.86 -42.84
C ALA A 174 49.78 5.36 -42.68
N SER A 175 48.82 6.16 -42.19
CA SER A 175 49.05 7.59 -41.91
C SER A 175 50.11 7.82 -40.84
N TYR A 176 50.19 6.96 -39.80
CA TYR A 176 51.25 7.04 -38.79
C TYR A 176 52.62 6.81 -39.42
N PHE A 177 52.80 5.75 -40.21
CA PHE A 177 54.09 5.46 -40.86
C PHE A 177 54.47 6.48 -41.94
N GLU A 178 53.51 7.18 -42.54
CA GLU A 178 53.77 8.32 -43.46
C GLU A 178 54.25 9.59 -42.75
N SER A 179 53.91 9.75 -41.46
CA SER A 179 54.35 10.89 -40.66
C SER A 179 55.86 10.88 -40.40
N ASP A 180 56.44 12.05 -40.12
CA ASP A 180 57.87 12.17 -39.83
C ASP A 180 58.27 11.34 -38.60
N GLU A 181 57.41 11.27 -37.58
CA GLU A 181 57.64 10.44 -36.39
C GLU A 181 57.64 8.95 -36.73
N GLY A 182 56.68 8.49 -37.54
CA GLY A 182 56.59 7.10 -37.97
C GLY A 182 57.79 6.66 -38.82
N LYS A 183 58.26 7.52 -39.72
CA LYS A 183 59.48 7.29 -40.52
C LYS A 183 60.72 7.16 -39.64
N ILE A 184 60.90 8.08 -38.69
CA ILE A 184 62.01 8.05 -37.73
C ILE A 184 61.95 6.76 -36.90
N ARG A 185 60.76 6.39 -36.41
CA ARG A 185 60.57 5.18 -35.61
C ARG A 185 60.85 3.90 -36.39
N LEU A 186 60.40 3.82 -37.65
CA LEU A 186 60.70 2.71 -38.54
C LEU A 186 62.20 2.61 -38.81
N GLY A 187 62.87 3.75 -39.06
CA GLY A 187 64.33 3.83 -39.18
C GLY A 187 65.05 3.28 -37.96
N ASN A 188 64.69 3.75 -36.77
CA ASN A 188 65.27 3.28 -35.51
C ASN A 188 65.05 1.78 -35.27
N MET A 189 63.86 1.24 -35.60
CA MET A 189 63.58 -0.20 -35.48
C MET A 189 64.47 -1.03 -36.41
N ILE A 190 64.62 -0.59 -37.67
CA ILE A 190 65.46 -1.26 -38.65
C ILE A 190 66.94 -1.18 -38.26
N ASP A 191 67.41 -0.01 -37.84
CA ASP A 191 68.79 0.16 -37.38
C ASP A 191 69.09 -0.66 -36.13
N GLY A 192 68.14 -0.74 -35.20
CA GLY A 192 68.22 -1.61 -34.02
C GLY A 192 68.36 -3.08 -34.41
N PHE A 193 67.50 -3.55 -35.31
CA PHE A 193 67.55 -4.93 -35.83
C PHE A 193 68.88 -5.25 -36.53
N LEU A 194 69.41 -4.34 -37.35
CA LEU A 194 70.69 -4.55 -38.04
C LEU A 194 71.86 -4.57 -37.04
N LYS A 195 71.85 -3.71 -36.02
CA LYS A 195 72.88 -3.72 -34.96
C LYS A 195 72.88 -5.04 -34.17
N GLU A 196 71.71 -5.59 -33.85
CA GLU A 196 71.59 -6.88 -33.17
C GLU A 196 72.15 -8.06 -33.98
N ARG A 197 72.16 -7.95 -35.32
CA ARG A 197 72.71 -8.97 -36.23
C ARG A 197 74.23 -8.87 -36.42
N GLY A 198 74.90 -7.95 -35.72
CA GLY A 198 76.38 -7.85 -35.67
C GLY A 198 77.03 -7.59 -37.03
N MET A 199 78.01 -8.43 -37.39
CA MET A 199 78.82 -8.27 -38.61
C MET A 199 77.98 -8.23 -39.89
N LEU A 200 76.94 -9.08 -40.00
CA LEU A 200 76.06 -9.13 -41.18
C LEU A 200 75.23 -7.86 -41.34
N GLY A 201 74.74 -7.29 -40.24
CA GLY A 201 73.97 -6.05 -40.28
C GLY A 201 74.82 -4.85 -40.72
N SER A 202 76.08 -4.79 -40.26
CA SER A 202 77.02 -3.75 -40.68
C SER A 202 77.36 -3.80 -42.17
N MET A 203 77.44 -5.00 -42.76
CA MET A 203 77.63 -5.19 -44.21
C MET A 203 76.43 -4.68 -45.01
N VAL A 204 75.21 -4.96 -44.56
CA VAL A 204 73.98 -4.50 -45.20
C VAL A 204 73.88 -2.96 -45.15
N GLN A 205 74.22 -2.35 -44.01
CA GLN A 205 74.28 -0.89 -43.89
C GLN A 205 75.32 -0.28 -44.84
N MET A 206 76.51 -0.87 -44.98
CA MET A 206 77.53 -0.39 -45.93
C MET A 206 77.09 -0.49 -47.40
N PHE A 207 76.36 -1.55 -47.77
CA PHE A 207 75.88 -1.75 -49.15
C PHE A 207 74.75 -0.78 -49.53
N LEU A 208 73.96 -0.32 -48.56
CA LEU A 208 72.83 0.59 -48.79
C LEU A 208 73.26 2.06 -48.96
N GLY A 209 74.51 2.41 -48.62
CA GLY A 209 75.07 3.75 -48.85
C GLY A 209 74.32 4.85 -48.07
N ASN A 210 73.95 5.95 -48.77
CA ASN A 210 73.30 7.14 -48.17
C ASN A 210 71.77 7.04 -48.04
N THR A 211 71.14 5.96 -48.52
CA THR A 211 69.69 5.77 -48.41
C THR A 211 69.36 4.88 -47.23
N SER A 212 68.44 5.31 -46.36
CA SER A 212 68.01 4.48 -45.24
C SER A 212 67.28 3.24 -45.75
N LEU A 213 67.52 2.07 -45.16
CA LEU A 213 66.73 0.86 -45.46
C LEU A 213 65.22 1.13 -45.21
N ALA A 214 64.91 2.04 -44.28
CA ALA A 214 63.54 2.49 -44.04
C ALA A 214 62.89 3.13 -45.27
N ASP A 215 63.64 3.88 -46.08
CA ASP A 215 63.09 4.54 -47.29
C ASP A 215 62.69 3.52 -48.37
N ARG A 216 63.31 2.33 -48.37
CA ARG A 216 62.96 1.23 -49.29
C ARG A 216 61.85 0.34 -48.75
N VAL A 217 61.78 0.15 -47.43
CA VAL A 217 60.77 -0.70 -46.78
C VAL A 217 59.43 0.04 -46.62
N LEU A 218 59.47 1.36 -46.41
CA LEU A 218 58.28 2.17 -46.15
C LEU A 218 57.23 2.08 -47.28
N PRO A 219 57.56 2.23 -48.58
CA PRO A 219 56.56 2.11 -49.64
C PRO A 219 55.87 0.74 -49.70
N GLU A 220 56.61 -0.34 -49.48
CA GLU A 220 56.05 -1.70 -49.44
C GLU A 220 55.21 -1.94 -48.18
N LEU A 221 55.61 -1.40 -47.03
CA LEU A 221 54.80 -1.42 -45.80
C LEU A 221 53.48 -0.68 -46.02
N LEU A 222 53.51 0.51 -46.61
CA LEU A 222 52.30 1.29 -46.90
C LEU A 222 51.42 0.60 -47.93
N LYS A 223 52.00 0.01 -48.96
CA LYS A 223 51.27 -0.80 -49.95
C LYS A 223 50.61 -2.01 -49.29
N PHE A 224 51.29 -2.69 -48.37
CA PHE A 224 50.73 -3.78 -47.58
C PHE A 224 49.57 -3.29 -46.71
N LEU A 225 49.74 -2.20 -45.95
CA LEU A 225 48.70 -1.65 -45.07
C LEU A 225 47.47 -1.15 -45.85
N ARG A 226 47.65 -0.64 -47.08
CA ARG A 226 46.57 -0.15 -47.94
C ARG A 226 45.96 -1.24 -48.83
N ASN A 227 46.50 -2.46 -48.83
CA ASN A 227 45.98 -3.57 -49.63
C ASN A 227 44.66 -4.09 -49.04
N GLU A 228 43.70 -4.37 -49.93
CA GLU A 228 42.42 -4.97 -49.59
C GLU A 228 42.57 -6.37 -48.95
N GLU A 229 43.55 -7.15 -49.39
CA GLU A 229 43.83 -8.48 -48.81
C GLU A 229 44.28 -8.38 -47.34
N THR A 230 45.10 -7.38 -47.01
CA THR A 230 45.51 -7.11 -45.62
C THR A 230 44.34 -6.67 -44.77
N ASN A 231 43.41 -5.88 -45.32
CA ASN A 231 42.17 -5.51 -44.64
C ASN A 231 41.31 -6.74 -44.36
N LYS A 232 41.18 -7.65 -45.33
CA LYS A 232 40.47 -8.92 -45.13
C LYS A 232 41.13 -9.77 -44.05
N LEU A 233 42.47 -9.91 -44.09
CA LEU A 233 43.23 -10.64 -43.07
C LEU A 233 42.99 -10.08 -41.67
N LEU A 234 43.09 -8.75 -41.49
CA LEU A 234 42.84 -8.12 -40.20
C LEU A 234 41.36 -8.26 -39.78
N SER A 235 40.43 -8.17 -40.72
CA SER A 235 39.00 -8.39 -40.46
C SER A 235 38.74 -9.80 -39.93
N ASP A 236 39.31 -10.83 -40.57
CA ASP A 236 39.14 -12.22 -40.18
C ASP A 236 39.80 -12.51 -38.82
N LEU A 237 40.96 -11.90 -38.53
CA LEU A 237 41.58 -11.97 -37.20
C LEU A 237 40.67 -11.34 -36.13
N LEU A 238 40.12 -10.15 -36.37
CA LEU A 238 39.22 -9.47 -35.44
C LEU A 238 37.91 -10.25 -35.25
N LYS A 239 37.36 -10.88 -36.30
CA LYS A 239 36.19 -11.76 -36.21
C LYS A 239 36.46 -12.98 -35.34
N ASN A 240 37.60 -13.65 -35.54
CA ASN A 240 37.98 -14.80 -34.74
C ASN A 240 38.17 -14.42 -33.27
N GLU A 241 38.78 -13.26 -33.00
CA GLU A 241 38.96 -12.78 -31.62
C GLU A 241 37.61 -12.39 -31.00
N TRP A 242 36.72 -11.73 -31.76
CA TRP A 242 35.33 -11.47 -31.34
C TRP A 242 34.58 -12.76 -30.97
N GLY A 243 34.76 -13.83 -31.76
CA GLY A 243 34.20 -15.15 -31.46
C GLY A 243 34.65 -15.68 -30.10
N LYS A 244 35.94 -15.57 -29.76
CA LYS A 244 36.44 -15.98 -28.44
C LYS A 244 35.90 -15.10 -27.31
N LEU A 245 35.82 -13.78 -27.54
CA LEU A 245 35.30 -12.84 -26.55
C LEU A 245 33.83 -13.12 -26.22
N ARG A 246 33.02 -13.57 -27.18
CA ARG A 246 31.61 -13.93 -26.97
C ARG A 246 31.43 -15.14 -26.05
N GLU A 247 32.39 -16.06 -26.05
CA GLU A 247 32.35 -17.26 -25.21
C GLU A 247 32.83 -16.99 -23.77
N TYR A 248 33.39 -15.80 -23.48
CA TYR A 248 33.78 -15.43 -22.11
C TYR A 248 32.56 -15.38 -21.21
N THR A 249 32.74 -15.82 -19.96
CA THR A 249 31.74 -15.64 -18.91
C THR A 249 31.68 -14.18 -18.48
N PHE A 250 30.54 -13.77 -17.92
CA PHE A 250 30.41 -12.42 -17.35
C PHE A 250 31.46 -12.15 -16.26
N TYR A 251 31.83 -13.16 -15.47
CA TYR A 251 32.92 -13.08 -14.49
C TYR A 251 34.26 -12.69 -15.13
N GLU A 252 34.69 -13.40 -16.15
CA GLU A 252 35.96 -13.14 -16.84
C GLU A 252 35.96 -11.77 -17.52
N ALA A 253 34.81 -11.35 -18.05
CA ALA A 253 34.63 -10.03 -18.63
C ALA A 253 34.75 -8.91 -17.57
N ASP A 254 34.22 -9.14 -16.37
CA ASP A 254 34.34 -8.22 -15.25
C ASP A 254 35.79 -8.14 -14.73
N GLU A 255 36.48 -9.27 -14.59
CA GLU A 255 37.87 -9.31 -14.12
C GLU A 255 38.83 -8.58 -15.10
N LYS A 256 38.67 -8.79 -16.41
CA LYS A 256 39.57 -8.23 -17.42
C LYS A 256 39.26 -6.78 -17.79
N TRP A 257 37.98 -6.38 -17.78
CA TRP A 257 37.55 -5.07 -18.29
C TRP A 257 36.71 -4.24 -17.32
N ASN A 258 36.51 -4.70 -16.07
CA ASN A 258 35.63 -4.06 -15.10
C ASN A 258 34.21 -3.84 -15.67
N ALA A 259 33.64 -4.86 -16.30
CA ALA A 259 32.33 -4.83 -16.96
C ALA A 259 31.21 -4.32 -16.02
N LYS A 260 31.19 -4.71 -14.73
CA LYS A 260 30.20 -4.20 -13.77
C LYS A 260 30.32 -2.69 -13.57
N ALA A 261 31.55 -2.18 -13.47
CA ALA A 261 31.79 -0.74 -13.33
C ALA A 261 31.31 0.04 -14.56
N LEU A 262 31.53 -0.50 -15.77
CA LEU A 262 31.00 0.07 -17.01
C LEU A 262 29.47 0.12 -16.99
N ILE A 263 28.80 -0.97 -16.62
CA ILE A 263 27.32 -1.02 -16.54
C ILE A 263 26.79 -0.03 -15.49
N PHE A 264 27.41 0.07 -14.32
CA PHE A 264 27.03 1.06 -13.31
C PHE A 264 27.26 2.51 -13.77
N SER A 265 28.33 2.76 -14.52
CA SER A 265 28.58 4.08 -15.10
C SER A 265 27.52 4.45 -16.15
N LEU A 266 27.11 3.48 -16.98
CA LEU A 266 26.05 3.65 -17.96
C LEU A 266 24.70 3.88 -17.26
N LYS A 267 24.38 3.08 -16.24
CA LYS A 267 23.20 3.27 -15.37
C LYS A 267 23.15 4.70 -14.82
N ARG A 268 24.25 5.20 -14.28
CA ARG A 268 24.31 6.58 -13.75
C ARG A 268 24.00 7.62 -14.81
N ARG A 269 24.57 7.47 -16.01
CA ARG A 269 24.32 8.39 -17.14
C ARG A 269 22.88 8.33 -17.63
N VAL A 270 22.30 7.12 -17.70
CA VAL A 270 20.90 6.92 -18.06
C VAL A 270 20.00 7.55 -17.00
N LEU A 271 20.20 7.25 -15.71
CA LEU A 271 19.39 7.82 -14.63
C LEU A 271 19.53 9.34 -14.49
N GLN A 272 20.70 9.92 -14.78
CA GLN A 272 20.85 11.38 -14.84
C GLN A 272 20.05 12.02 -15.98
N THR A 273 19.82 11.27 -17.07
CA THR A 273 19.01 11.74 -18.20
C THR A 273 17.51 11.57 -17.93
N PHE A 274 17.14 10.55 -17.15
CA PHE A 274 15.77 10.29 -16.70
C PHE A 274 15.51 10.94 -15.33
N SER A 275 15.08 12.21 -15.32
CA SER A 275 14.50 12.81 -14.12
C SER A 275 13.03 12.39 -13.98
N THR A 276 12.60 12.00 -12.78
CA THR A 276 11.16 11.80 -12.52
C THR A 276 10.41 13.12 -12.31
N ALA A 277 11.10 14.26 -12.17
CA ALA A 277 10.48 15.56 -11.94
C ALA A 277 9.37 15.94 -12.94
N PRO A 278 9.48 15.68 -14.27
CA PRO A 278 8.40 15.96 -15.22
C PRO A 278 7.12 15.16 -14.93
N PHE A 279 7.23 13.94 -14.40
CA PHE A 279 6.06 13.16 -13.99
C PHE A 279 5.37 13.81 -12.80
N PHE A 280 6.12 14.23 -11.79
CA PHE A 280 5.60 14.86 -10.58
C PHE A 280 5.01 16.26 -10.82
N ASN A 281 5.46 16.94 -11.87
CA ASN A 281 4.95 18.25 -12.28
C ASN A 281 3.65 18.17 -13.11
N ASN A 282 3.26 16.98 -13.58
CA ASN A 282 1.96 16.82 -14.23
C ASN A 282 0.82 16.98 -13.22
N THR A 283 -0.30 17.54 -13.66
CA THR A 283 -1.50 17.63 -12.84
C THR A 283 -2.13 16.26 -12.69
N ILE A 284 -2.71 15.98 -11.52
CA ILE A 284 -3.45 14.74 -11.30
C ILE A 284 -4.57 14.60 -12.34
N GLY A 285 -5.22 15.71 -12.71
CA GLY A 285 -6.23 15.72 -13.76
C GLY A 285 -5.73 15.19 -15.10
N THR A 286 -4.58 15.67 -15.59
CA THR A 286 -4.04 15.22 -16.89
C THR A 286 -3.64 13.75 -16.90
N LEU A 287 -3.10 13.24 -15.79
CA LEU A 287 -2.78 11.82 -15.65
C LEU A 287 -4.04 10.96 -15.53
N THR A 288 -5.04 11.45 -14.79
CA THR A 288 -6.31 10.72 -14.60
C THR A 288 -7.06 10.62 -15.92
N VAL A 289 -7.12 11.69 -16.73
CA VAL A 289 -7.74 11.67 -18.08
C VAL A 289 -6.97 10.76 -19.04
N ARG A 290 -5.63 10.78 -18.99
CA ARG A 290 -4.79 9.92 -19.85
C ARG A 290 -5.05 8.43 -19.64
N TYR A 291 -5.34 8.04 -18.41
CA TYR A 291 -5.55 6.63 -18.01
C TYR A 291 -6.98 6.37 -17.53
N GLU A 292 -7.95 7.22 -17.87
CA GLU A 292 -9.30 7.18 -17.29
C GLU A 292 -10.02 5.85 -17.54
N SER A 293 -9.90 5.33 -18.76
CA SER A 293 -10.47 4.04 -19.14
C SER A 293 -9.84 2.88 -18.38
N GLU A 294 -8.52 2.84 -18.27
CA GLU A 294 -7.80 1.78 -17.56
C GLU A 294 -8.03 1.85 -16.04
N LEU A 295 -8.09 3.06 -15.48
CA LEU A 295 -8.39 3.31 -14.07
C LEU A 295 -9.81 2.87 -13.71
N THR A 296 -10.79 3.16 -14.56
CA THR A 296 -12.21 2.88 -14.27
C THR A 296 -12.60 1.44 -14.57
N GLU A 297 -12.12 0.87 -15.68
CA GLU A 297 -12.56 -0.45 -16.15
C GLU A 297 -11.74 -1.60 -15.55
N GLN A 298 -10.46 -1.40 -15.25
CA GLN A 298 -9.58 -2.48 -14.77
C GLN A 298 -9.13 -2.26 -13.33
N MET A 299 -8.56 -1.08 -13.03
CA MET A 299 -7.91 -0.86 -11.74
C MET A 299 -8.93 -0.68 -10.61
N LEU A 300 -9.99 0.11 -10.82
CA LEU A 300 -10.98 0.41 -9.79
C LEU A 300 -11.72 -0.86 -9.31
N PRO A 301 -12.26 -1.74 -10.19
CA PRO A 301 -12.89 -2.98 -9.73
C PRO A 301 -11.90 -3.90 -9.01
N ALA A 302 -10.71 -4.09 -9.55
CA ALA A 302 -9.70 -4.96 -8.95
C ALA A 302 -9.23 -4.46 -7.58
N LEU A 303 -9.04 -3.15 -7.43
CA LEU A 303 -8.67 -2.52 -6.16
C LEU A 303 -9.81 -2.64 -5.15
N LEU A 304 -11.05 -2.38 -5.56
CA LEU A 304 -12.23 -2.50 -4.69
C LEU A 304 -12.44 -3.94 -4.21
N ASP A 305 -12.31 -4.93 -5.09
CA ASP A 305 -12.42 -6.34 -4.69
C ASP A 305 -11.34 -6.71 -3.67
N LYS A 306 -10.08 -6.34 -3.92
CA LYS A 306 -8.98 -6.60 -2.99
C LYS A 306 -9.14 -5.87 -1.66
N LEU A 307 -9.65 -4.63 -1.67
CA LEU A 307 -9.95 -3.87 -0.45
C LEU A 307 -11.11 -4.47 0.33
N LEU A 308 -12.21 -4.82 -0.32
CA LEU A 308 -13.38 -5.44 0.31
C LEU A 308 -13.02 -6.79 0.92
N GLU A 309 -12.19 -7.58 0.25
CA GLU A 309 -11.69 -8.85 0.77
C GLU A 309 -10.78 -8.63 2.00
N GLY A 310 -9.84 -7.68 1.91
CA GLY A 310 -8.95 -7.32 3.02
C GLY A 310 -9.69 -6.78 4.25
N VAL A 311 -10.70 -5.93 4.05
CA VAL A 311 -11.56 -5.41 5.12
C VAL A 311 -12.40 -6.55 5.71
N SER A 312 -13.01 -7.38 4.87
CA SER A 312 -13.83 -8.52 5.31
C SER A 312 -13.06 -9.56 6.11
N ALA A 313 -11.78 -9.79 5.77
CA ALA A 313 -10.90 -10.69 6.49
C ALA A 313 -10.48 -10.15 7.87
N ASN A 314 -10.36 -8.83 8.00
CA ASN A 314 -9.93 -8.18 9.24
C ASN A 314 -11.09 -7.63 10.09
N LEU A 315 -12.32 -7.67 9.59
CA LEU A 315 -13.50 -7.07 10.22
C LEU A 315 -13.72 -7.57 11.65
N GLU A 316 -13.59 -8.87 11.89
CA GLU A 316 -13.76 -9.45 13.22
C GLU A 316 -12.75 -8.86 14.23
N ARG A 317 -11.49 -8.68 13.80
CA ARG A 317 -10.44 -8.08 14.63
C ARG A 317 -10.71 -6.60 14.91
N VAL A 318 -11.21 -5.87 13.91
CA VAL A 318 -11.58 -4.45 14.05
C VAL A 318 -12.75 -4.29 15.00
N LEU A 319 -13.83 -5.05 14.82
CA LEU A 319 -15.03 -4.99 15.67
C LEU A 319 -14.70 -5.32 17.14
N LYS A 320 -13.84 -6.33 17.40
CA LYS A 320 -13.36 -6.64 18.75
C LYS A 320 -12.55 -5.50 19.36
N ARG A 321 -11.69 -4.84 18.58
CA ARG A 321 -10.88 -3.70 19.07
C ARG A 321 -11.70 -2.44 19.35
N MET A 322 -12.78 -2.24 18.60
CA MET A 322 -13.67 -1.09 18.78
C MET A 322 -14.52 -1.14 20.06
N ARG A 323 -14.51 -2.27 20.79
CA ARG A 323 -15.28 -2.45 22.05
C ARG A 323 -16.71 -1.92 21.95
N LEU A 324 -17.42 -2.34 20.90
CA LEU A 324 -18.78 -1.86 20.62
C LEU A 324 -19.73 -2.00 21.81
N GLU A 325 -19.51 -3.00 22.66
CA GLU A 325 -20.25 -3.18 23.91
C GLU A 325 -20.14 -1.96 24.84
N GLU A 326 -18.94 -1.39 24.98
CA GLU A 326 -18.69 -0.20 25.80
C GLU A 326 -19.34 1.03 25.18
N ILE A 327 -19.25 1.18 23.85
CA ILE A 327 -19.89 2.29 23.13
C ILE A 327 -21.41 2.25 23.31
N VAL A 328 -22.04 1.09 23.14
CA VAL A 328 -23.50 0.95 23.34
C VAL A 328 -23.86 1.20 24.79
N LYS A 329 -23.07 0.71 25.76
CA LYS A 329 -23.29 0.99 27.17
C LYS A 329 -23.25 2.49 27.45
N GLU A 330 -22.22 3.19 27.01
CA GLU A 330 -22.09 4.64 27.19
C GLU A 330 -23.26 5.41 26.56
N GLN A 331 -23.71 5.00 25.37
CA GLN A 331 -24.88 5.59 24.74
C GLN A 331 -26.14 5.38 25.59
N VAL A 332 -26.40 4.17 26.10
CA VAL A 332 -27.54 3.88 27.00
C VAL A 332 -27.42 4.65 28.33
N ASP A 333 -26.21 4.84 28.84
CA ASP A 333 -25.91 5.65 30.03
C ASP A 333 -26.07 7.16 29.80
N GLN A 334 -26.20 7.61 28.55
CA GLN A 334 -26.60 8.98 28.21
C GLN A 334 -28.12 9.15 28.02
N PHE A 335 -28.87 8.06 27.80
CA PHE A 335 -30.33 8.14 27.66
C PHE A 335 -31.03 8.54 28.96
N PRO A 336 -31.78 9.67 29.01
CA PRO A 336 -32.44 10.10 30.24
C PRO A 336 -33.40 9.02 30.78
N VAL A 337 -33.34 8.74 32.08
CA VAL A 337 -34.15 7.72 32.76
C VAL A 337 -35.65 7.95 32.56
N GLN A 338 -36.04 9.21 32.38
CA GLN A 338 -37.40 9.63 32.05
C GLN A 338 -37.89 9.03 30.72
N ARG A 339 -37.01 8.92 29.74
CA ARG A 339 -37.34 8.35 28.42
C ARG A 339 -37.52 6.83 28.51
N LEU A 340 -36.71 6.16 29.33
CA LEU A 340 -36.87 4.74 29.65
C LEU A 340 -38.21 4.50 30.37
N GLU A 341 -38.57 5.36 31.32
CA GLU A 341 -39.88 5.36 31.98
C GLU A 341 -41.01 5.52 30.95
N GLU A 342 -40.93 6.51 30.05
CA GLU A 342 -41.94 6.72 29.00
C GLU A 342 -42.11 5.50 28.10
N MET A 343 -41.01 4.89 27.65
CA MET A 343 -41.07 3.70 26.78
C MET A 343 -41.74 2.52 27.50
N VAL A 344 -41.30 2.19 28.72
CA VAL A 344 -41.86 1.06 29.48
C VAL A 344 -43.31 1.34 29.89
N LEU A 345 -43.63 2.54 30.36
CA LEU A 345 -45.00 2.94 30.71
C LEU A 345 -45.91 2.92 29.49
N SER A 346 -45.45 3.34 28.31
CA SER A 346 -46.29 3.36 27.10
C SER A 346 -46.77 1.96 26.70
N ILE A 347 -45.91 0.95 26.86
CA ILE A 347 -46.21 -0.44 26.55
C ILE A 347 -47.02 -1.09 27.69
N SER A 348 -46.70 -0.76 28.96
CA SER A 348 -47.22 -1.47 30.15
C SER A 348 -48.42 -0.78 30.84
N LYS A 349 -48.87 0.38 30.35
CA LYS A 349 -49.94 1.20 31.00
C LYS A 349 -51.21 0.40 31.28
N LYS A 350 -51.62 -0.46 30.35
CA LYS A 350 -52.83 -1.28 30.48
C LYS A 350 -52.68 -2.31 31.60
N GLU A 351 -51.54 -2.99 31.65
CA GLU A 351 -51.21 -3.99 32.67
C GLU A 351 -51.17 -3.37 34.08
N PHE A 352 -50.50 -2.23 34.22
CA PHE A 352 -50.43 -1.51 35.50
C PHE A 352 -51.79 -1.05 36.01
N LYS A 353 -52.70 -0.66 35.10
CA LYS A 353 -54.07 -0.30 35.45
C LYS A 353 -54.84 -1.51 35.98
N MET A 354 -54.67 -2.68 35.37
CA MET A 354 -55.29 -3.93 35.83
C MET A 354 -54.83 -4.31 37.24
N ILE A 355 -53.52 -4.25 37.54
CA ILE A 355 -53.00 -4.55 38.87
C ILE A 355 -53.58 -3.57 39.91
N THR A 356 -53.74 -2.30 39.56
CA THR A 356 -54.35 -1.29 40.44
C THR A 356 -55.83 -1.60 40.72
N TYR A 357 -56.59 -2.03 39.71
CA TYR A 357 -57.97 -2.47 39.90
C TYR A 357 -58.07 -3.73 40.75
N LEU A 358 -57.19 -4.72 40.54
CA LEU A 358 -57.12 -5.93 41.36
C LEU A 358 -56.78 -5.60 42.81
N GLY A 359 -55.85 -4.66 43.04
CA GLY A 359 -55.52 -4.16 44.38
C GLY A 359 -56.72 -3.50 45.07
N GLY A 360 -57.51 -2.72 44.32
CA GLY A 360 -58.76 -2.15 44.83
C GLY A 360 -59.83 -3.20 45.13
N LEU A 361 -59.98 -4.20 44.27
CA LEU A 361 -60.92 -5.31 44.48
C LEU A 361 -60.56 -6.12 45.74
N LEU A 362 -59.29 -6.52 45.87
CA LEU A 362 -58.79 -7.25 47.04
C LEU A 362 -58.91 -6.42 48.32
N GLY A 363 -58.57 -5.12 48.26
CA GLY A 363 -58.74 -4.20 49.37
C GLY A 363 -60.20 -4.08 49.81
N GLY A 364 -61.14 -4.07 48.85
CA GLY A 364 -62.57 -4.07 49.13
C GLY A 364 -63.05 -5.37 49.78
N ILE A 365 -62.53 -6.52 49.32
CA ILE A 365 -62.82 -7.83 49.93
C ILE A 365 -62.31 -7.88 51.37
N ILE A 366 -61.08 -7.42 51.63
CA ILE A 366 -60.51 -7.36 52.98
C ILE A 366 -61.32 -6.42 53.87
N GLY A 367 -61.72 -5.25 53.35
CA GLY A 367 -62.58 -4.31 54.07
C GLY A 367 -63.96 -4.90 54.40
N ALA A 368 -64.52 -5.73 53.52
CA ALA A 368 -65.79 -6.43 53.76
C ALA A 368 -65.66 -7.46 54.89
N VAL A 369 -64.57 -8.23 54.88
CA VAL A 369 -64.26 -9.20 55.93
C VAL A 369 -64.05 -8.48 57.27
N GLN A 370 -63.28 -7.39 57.30
CA GLN A 370 -63.07 -6.58 58.50
C GLN A 370 -64.38 -5.99 59.04
N ALA A 371 -65.23 -5.47 58.16
CA ALA A 371 -66.53 -4.95 58.53
C ALA A 371 -67.43 -6.02 59.15
N LEU A 372 -67.44 -7.23 58.56
CA LEU A 372 -68.18 -8.37 59.09
C LEU A 372 -67.73 -8.68 60.53
N PHE A 373 -66.42 -8.78 60.77
CA PHE A 373 -65.87 -9.01 62.10
C PHE A 373 -66.28 -7.95 63.13
N VAL A 374 -66.17 -6.65 62.77
CA VAL A 374 -66.52 -5.53 63.67
C VAL A 374 -68.03 -5.42 63.94
N THR A 375 -68.87 -5.99 63.08
CA THR A 375 -70.32 -6.04 63.31
C THR A 375 -70.79 -7.24 64.12
N LEU A 376 -69.97 -8.30 64.19
CA LEU A 376 -70.28 -9.57 64.87
C LEU A 376 -69.70 -9.65 66.29
N PHE A 377 -68.63 -8.91 66.57
CA PHE A 377 -67.94 -8.80 67.85
C PHE A 377 -67.84 -7.34 68.25
#